data_AF-A0A8H2WTX4-F1
#
_entry.id   AF-A0A8H2WTX4-F1
#
_cell.length_a   1.000
_cell.length_b   1.000
_cell.length_c   1.000
_cell.angle_alpha   90.00
_cell.angle_beta   90.00
_cell.angle_gamma   90.00
#
_symmetry.space_group_name_H-M   'P 1'
#
loop_
_entity.id
_entity.type
_entity.pdbx_description
1 polymer ?
#
loop_
_entity_poly.entity_id
_entity_poly.type
_entity_poly.pdbx_seq_one_letter_code
_entity_poly.pdbx_strand_id
1 'polypeptide(L)'
;MVKFFSQSHTYDDNWATVTLAFFLRYPNPFAAHVLSCDVIDRSFTPEGSLRTTRLILKRGNLPKWFPSGVVARSESWIVEESEVDTFGRRVNCTTSNLEHTKALRVIEQVTLRPLEDG
;
A
#
# COMPACT_ATOMS: atom_id res chain seq x y z
N MET A 1 19.25 -11.58 1.64
CA MET A 1 19.62 -10.59 2.70
C MET A 1 18.39 -9.72 2.96
N VAL A 2 18.08 -9.43 4.22
CA VAL A 2 16.94 -8.56 4.60
C VAL A 2 17.45 -7.15 4.91
N LYS A 3 16.69 -6.13 4.52
CA LYS A 3 16.95 -4.71 4.84
C LYS A 3 15.69 -4.10 5.41
N PHE A 4 15.84 -3.31 6.46
CA PHE A 4 14.74 -2.61 7.13
C PHE A 4 14.85 -1.11 6.89
N PHE A 5 13.70 -0.46 6.72
CA PHE A 5 13.54 0.98 6.63
C PHE A 5 12.28 1.36 7.40
N SER A 6 12.30 2.52 8.07
CA SER A 6 11.16 3.03 8.81
C SER A 6 11.10 4.55 8.68
N GLN A 7 9.90 5.10 8.59
CA GLN A 7 9.62 6.52 8.52
C GLN A 7 8.31 6.82 9.24
N SER A 8 8.17 8.05 9.75
CA SER A 8 6.92 8.59 10.28
C SER A 8 6.59 9.92 9.61
N HIS A 9 5.30 10.21 9.47
CA HIS A 9 4.79 11.45 8.89
C HIS A 9 3.52 11.87 9.62
N THR A 10 3.30 13.17 9.74
CA THR A 10 2.11 13.78 10.36
C THR A 10 1.31 14.48 9.27
N TYR A 11 0.01 14.24 9.24
CA TYR A 11 -0.93 14.95 8.38
C TYR A 11 -1.69 15.99 9.22
N ASP A 12 -1.83 17.20 8.71
CA ASP A 12 -2.57 18.30 9.35
C ASP A 12 -4.09 18.18 9.09
N ASP A 13 -4.61 16.96 9.14
CA ASP A 13 -5.99 16.60 8.86
C ASP A 13 -6.49 15.54 9.84
N ASN A 14 -7.79 15.50 10.10
CA ASN A 14 -8.36 14.50 10.99
C ASN A 14 -8.21 13.08 10.42
N TRP A 15 -8.22 12.08 11.30
CA TRP A 15 -8.03 10.68 10.92
C TRP A 15 -9.02 10.17 9.85
N ALA A 16 -10.27 10.63 9.88
CA ALA A 16 -11.28 10.20 8.91
C ALA A 16 -10.96 10.74 7.51
N THR A 17 -10.53 12.00 7.40
CA THR A 17 -10.07 12.62 6.14
C THR A 17 -8.88 11.86 5.58
N VAL A 18 -7.85 11.59 6.40
CA VAL A 18 -6.65 10.87 5.97
C VAL A 18 -6.99 9.43 5.56
N THR A 19 -7.89 8.76 6.28
CA THR A 19 -8.35 7.40 5.96
C THR A 19 -9.10 7.36 4.63
N LEU A 20 -9.99 8.33 4.38
CA LEU A 20 -10.68 8.44 3.09
C LEU A 20 -9.69 8.70 1.96
N ALA A 21 -8.75 9.64 2.16
CA ALA A 21 -7.70 9.95 1.19
C ALA A 21 -6.83 8.72 0.87
N PHE A 22 -6.53 7.86 1.86
CA PHE A 22 -5.79 6.62 1.64
C PHE A 22 -6.45 5.71 0.59
N PHE A 23 -7.77 5.57 0.63
CA PHE A 23 -8.51 4.76 -0.34
C PHE A 23 -8.70 5.47 -1.69
N LEU A 24 -8.77 6.80 -1.70
CA LEU A 24 -8.95 7.64 -2.90
C LEU A 24 -7.64 8.14 -3.51
N ARG A 25 -6.47 7.72 -3.01
CA ARG A 25 -5.17 8.30 -3.41
C ARG A 25 -4.81 8.09 -4.88
N TYR A 26 -5.52 7.25 -5.63
CA TYR A 26 -5.28 7.05 -7.06
C TYR A 26 -6.50 7.44 -7.90
N PRO A 27 -6.29 8.12 -9.05
CA PRO A 27 -5.00 8.61 -9.56
C PRO A 27 -4.51 9.89 -8.82
N ASN A 28 -3.20 10.14 -8.81
CA ASN A 28 -2.64 11.43 -8.38
C ASN A 28 -1.32 11.77 -9.13
N PRO A 29 -0.90 13.05 -9.21
CA PRO A 29 0.29 13.46 -9.96
C PRO A 29 1.62 12.85 -9.49
N PHE A 30 1.72 12.48 -8.21
CA PHE A 30 2.92 11.90 -7.60
C PHE A 30 3.01 10.38 -7.82
N ALA A 31 1.92 9.74 -8.25
CA ALA A 31 1.83 8.29 -8.44
C ALA A 31 1.45 7.89 -9.87
N ALA A 32 1.95 8.60 -10.88
CA ALA A 32 1.70 8.31 -12.30
C ALA A 32 2.16 6.90 -12.76
N HIS A 33 2.96 6.21 -11.94
CA HIS A 33 3.39 4.83 -12.17
C HIS A 33 2.31 3.79 -11.81
N VAL A 34 1.25 4.17 -11.10
CA VAL A 34 0.11 3.30 -10.80
C VAL A 34 -0.85 3.32 -11.98
N LEU A 35 -1.07 2.15 -12.59
CA LEU A 35 -1.89 1.99 -13.80
C LEU A 35 -3.34 1.61 -13.47
N SER A 36 -3.55 0.76 -12.45
CA SER A 36 -4.88 0.38 -11.96
C SER A 36 -4.86 0.06 -10.47
N CYS A 37 -6.02 0.13 -9.83
CA CYS A 37 -6.24 -0.26 -8.46
C CYS A 37 -7.67 -0.80 -8.31
N ASP A 38 -7.79 -2.08 -8.02
CA ASP A 38 -9.06 -2.81 -8.01
C ASP A 38 -9.30 -3.42 -6.63
N VAL A 39 -10.52 -3.35 -6.11
CA VAL A 39 -10.91 -4.05 -4.88
C VAL A 39 -11.26 -5.48 -5.25
N ILE A 40 -10.53 -6.45 -4.68
CA ILE A 40 -10.73 -7.89 -4.95
C ILE A 40 -11.60 -8.52 -3.87
N ASP A 41 -11.44 -8.11 -2.62
CA ASP A 41 -12.27 -8.53 -1.51
C ASP A 41 -12.52 -7.37 -0.55
N ARG A 42 -13.71 -7.35 0.05
CA ARG A 42 -14.06 -6.42 1.12
C ARG A 42 -15.11 -7.04 2.03
N SER A 43 -14.80 -7.10 3.32
CA SER A 43 -15.65 -7.73 4.32
C SER A 43 -15.48 -7.06 5.68
N PHE A 44 -16.50 -7.15 6.53
CA PHE A 44 -16.38 -6.79 7.93
C PHE A 44 -15.86 -7.97 8.75
N THR A 45 -14.99 -7.71 9.71
CA THR A 45 -14.60 -8.71 10.71
C THR A 45 -15.71 -8.90 11.74
N PRO A 46 -15.73 -10.01 12.50
CA PRO A 46 -16.66 -10.18 13.62
C PRO A 46 -16.61 -9.05 14.65
N GLU A 47 -15.44 -8.41 14.80
CA GLU A 47 -15.19 -7.28 15.70
C GLU A 47 -15.65 -5.93 15.13
N GLY A 48 -16.09 -5.88 13.86
CA GLY A 48 -16.63 -4.69 13.22
C GLY A 48 -15.63 -3.86 12.41
N SER A 49 -14.36 -4.30 12.30
CA SER A 49 -13.37 -3.66 11.43
C SER A 49 -13.67 -3.93 9.96
N LEU A 50 -13.34 -3.00 9.06
CA LEU A 50 -13.45 -3.22 7.62
C LEU A 50 -12.13 -3.74 7.06
N ARG A 51 -12.13 -4.97 6.53
CA ARG A 51 -11.01 -5.52 5.77
C ARG A 51 -11.22 -5.27 4.28
N THR A 52 -10.16 -4.83 3.61
CA THR A 52 -10.15 -4.63 2.16
C THR A 52 -8.86 -5.17 1.58
N THR A 53 -8.98 -6.01 0.57
CA THR A 53 -7.87 -6.44 -0.29
C THR A 53 -7.97 -5.75 -1.63
N ARG A 54 -6.91 -5.03 -2.02
CA ARG A 54 -6.78 -4.38 -3.33
C ARG A 54 -5.64 -4.98 -4.13
N LEU A 55 -5.84 -5.07 -5.44
CA LEU A 55 -4.81 -5.44 -6.41
C LEU A 55 -4.43 -4.18 -7.20
N ILE A 56 -3.14 -3.87 -7.22
CA ILE A 56 -2.60 -2.65 -7.82
C ILE A 56 -1.63 -3.04 -8.91
N LEU A 57 -1.85 -2.55 -10.14
CA LEU A 57 -0.88 -2.66 -11.22
C LEU A 57 -0.01 -1.41 -11.23
N LYS A 58 1.32 -1.59 -11.17
CA LYS A 58 2.26 -0.47 -11.32
C LYS A 58 3.32 -0.74 -12.37
N ARG A 59 3.71 0.32 -13.07
CA ARG A 59 4.86 0.33 -13.99
C ARG A 59 6.12 0.74 -13.23
N GLY A 60 7.09 -0.17 -13.15
CA GLY A 60 8.42 0.10 -12.62
C GLY A 60 9.42 0.47 -13.71
N ASN A 61 10.54 1.07 -13.29
CA ASN A 61 11.73 1.21 -14.13
C ASN A 61 12.86 0.41 -13.47
N LEU A 62 13.45 -0.51 -14.23
CA LEU A 62 14.61 -1.25 -13.75
C LEU A 62 15.86 -0.36 -13.84
N PRO A 63 16.78 -0.42 -12.86
CA PRO A 63 18.06 0.26 -12.97
C PRO A 63 18.81 -0.20 -14.23
N LYS A 64 19.56 0.71 -14.87
CA LYS A 64 20.31 0.39 -16.11
C LYS A 64 21.33 -0.75 -15.95
N TRP A 65 21.83 -0.95 -14.73
CA TRP A 65 22.78 -2.03 -14.41
C TRP A 65 22.10 -3.37 -14.15
N PHE A 66 20.76 -3.42 -14.07
CA PHE A 66 20.04 -4.64 -13.75
C PHE A 66 20.11 -5.63 -14.93
N PRO A 67 20.39 -6.93 -14.69
CA PRO A 67 20.61 -7.88 -15.77
C PRO A 67 19.39 -8.03 -16.68
N SER A 68 19.61 -7.90 -17.99
CA SER A 68 18.58 -8.17 -19.00
C SER A 68 18.10 -9.61 -18.92
N GLY A 69 16.77 -9.82 -18.92
CA GLY A 69 16.16 -11.16 -18.94
C GLY A 69 15.76 -11.73 -17.57
N VAL A 70 16.10 -11.06 -16.46
CA VAL A 70 15.63 -11.47 -15.11
C VAL A 70 14.17 -11.07 -14.86
N VAL A 71 13.73 -9.96 -15.47
CA VAL A 71 12.37 -9.43 -15.38
C VAL A 71 11.85 -9.20 -16.81
N ALA A 72 10.81 -9.93 -17.19
CA ALA A 72 10.28 -9.91 -18.57
C ALA A 72 9.39 -8.69 -18.85
N ARG A 73 8.81 -8.08 -17.81
CA ARG A 73 7.92 -6.92 -17.90
C ARG A 73 8.27 -5.91 -16.85
N SER A 74 8.27 -4.63 -17.22
CA SER A 74 8.47 -3.52 -16.29
C SER A 74 7.29 -3.32 -15.34
N GLU A 75 6.14 -3.94 -15.63
CA GLU A 75 4.95 -3.92 -14.78
C GLU A 75 5.03 -4.96 -13.66
N SER A 76 4.36 -4.67 -12.55
CA SER A 76 4.29 -5.55 -11.39
C SER A 76 2.97 -5.39 -10.68
N TRP A 77 2.39 -6.53 -10.30
CA TRP A 77 1.23 -6.60 -9.44
C TRP A 77 1.61 -6.49 -7.96
N ILE A 78 0.91 -5.62 -7.24
CA ILE A 78 1.04 -5.41 -5.80
C ILE A 78 -0.28 -5.80 -5.14
N VAL A 79 -0.22 -6.60 -4.08
CA VAL A 79 -1.35 -6.82 -3.19
C VAL A 79 -1.28 -5.80 -2.05
N GLU A 80 -2.40 -5.18 -1.75
CA GLU A 80 -2.61 -4.34 -0.57
C GLU A 80 -3.71 -4.95 0.29
N GLU A 81 -3.40 -5.21 1.56
CA GLU A 81 -4.35 -5.72 2.54
C GLU A 81 -4.46 -4.69 3.66
N SER A 82 -5.67 -4.18 3.87
CA SER A 82 -5.94 -3.14 4.87
C SER A 82 -7.06 -3.54 5.81
N GLU A 83 -6.93 -3.13 7.07
CA GLU A 83 -7.96 -3.25 8.11
C GLU A 83 -8.19 -1.86 8.73
N VAL A 84 -9.45 -1.42 8.73
CA VAL A 84 -9.90 -0.14 9.27
C VAL A 84 -10.77 -0.40 10.50
N ASP A 85 -10.24 -0.02 11.67
CA ASP A 85 -10.99 0.03 12.92
C ASP A 85 -11.47 1.48 13.14
N THR A 86 -12.79 1.67 13.02
CA THR A 86 -13.41 2.99 13.18
C THR A 86 -13.58 3.40 14.64
N PHE A 87 -13.64 2.45 15.57
CA PHE A 87 -13.75 2.72 17.00
C PHE A 87 -12.38 3.08 17.58
N GLY A 88 -11.37 2.26 17.29
CA GLY A 88 -9.98 2.53 17.67
C GLY A 88 -9.28 3.60 16.83
N ARG A 89 -9.94 4.11 15.78
CA ARG A 89 -9.41 5.09 14.81
C ARG A 89 -8.04 4.66 14.31
N ARG A 90 -7.97 3.47 13.73
CA ARG A 90 -6.71 2.90 13.25
C ARG A 90 -6.89 2.27 11.88
N VAL A 91 -5.96 2.57 10.99
CA VAL A 91 -5.79 1.82 9.73
C VAL A 91 -4.48 1.06 9.84
N ASN A 92 -4.52 -0.26 9.63
CA ASN A 92 -3.34 -1.06 9.40
C ASN A 92 -3.33 -1.51 7.94
N CYS A 93 -2.22 -1.34 7.25
CA CYS A 93 -2.09 -1.72 5.85
C CYS A 93 -0.77 -2.45 5.63
N THR A 94 -0.82 -3.56 4.90
CA THR A 94 0.38 -4.24 4.39
C THR A 94 0.32 -4.25 2.86
N THR A 95 1.41 -3.85 2.21
CA THR A 95 1.57 -4.01 0.76
C THR A 95 2.74 -4.92 0.45
N SER A 96 2.63 -5.73 -0.61
CA SER A 96 3.75 -6.49 -1.13
C SER A 96 3.62 -6.81 -2.61
N ASN A 97 4.75 -6.97 -3.31
CA ASN A 97 4.76 -7.41 -4.69
C ASN A 97 4.47 -8.92 -4.81
N LEU A 98 3.56 -9.27 -5.72
CA LEU A 98 3.23 -10.66 -6.05
C LEU A 98 4.25 -11.27 -7.03
N GLU A 99 4.78 -10.45 -7.94
CA GLU A 99 5.72 -10.84 -8.98
C GLU A 99 7.15 -10.36 -8.68
N HIS A 100 8.14 -10.85 -9.44
CA HIS A 100 9.56 -10.47 -9.31
C HIS A 100 10.20 -10.79 -7.94
N THR A 101 9.52 -11.58 -7.11
CA THR A 101 9.93 -11.90 -5.72
C THR A 101 11.25 -12.68 -5.63
N LYS A 102 11.64 -13.41 -6.68
CA LYS A 102 12.96 -14.07 -6.78
C LYS A 102 14.11 -13.05 -6.87
N ALA A 103 13.86 -11.89 -7.47
CA ALA A 103 14.83 -10.81 -7.56
C ALA A 103 14.77 -9.91 -6.32
N LEU A 104 13.57 -9.45 -5.96
CA LEU A 104 13.34 -8.62 -4.78
C LEU A 104 11.90 -8.79 -4.30
N ARG A 105 11.75 -9.05 -2.99
CA ARG A 105 10.47 -8.93 -2.30
C ARG A 105 10.50 -7.71 -1.40
N VAL A 106 9.55 -6.82 -1.58
CA VAL A 106 9.32 -5.63 -0.76
C VAL A 106 8.02 -5.82 -0.02
N ILE A 107 8.07 -5.62 1.30
CA ILE A 107 6.90 -5.61 2.17
C ILE A 107 6.92 -4.27 2.90
N GLU A 108 5.84 -3.53 2.79
CA GLU A 108 5.63 -2.27 3.51
C GLU A 108 4.45 -2.44 4.46
N GLN A 109 4.61 -1.94 5.68
CA GLN A 109 3.57 -1.90 6.69
C GLN A 109 3.35 -0.46 7.12
N VAL A 110 2.10 0.00 7.02
CA VAL A 110 1.67 1.36 7.36
C VAL A 110 0.61 1.29 8.45
N THR A 111 0.74 2.18 9.44
CA THR A 111 -0.28 2.42 10.45
C THR A 111 -0.69 3.88 10.45
N LEU A 112 -1.98 4.16 10.24
CA LEU A 112 -2.56 5.50 10.39
C LEU A 112 -3.34 5.54 11.69
N ARG A 113 -3.02 6.51 12.55
CA ARG A 113 -3.67 6.74 13.85
C ARG A 113 -3.69 8.24 14.16
N PRO A 114 -4.68 8.72 14.94
CA PRO A 114 -4.63 10.07 15.51
C PRO A 114 -3.34 10.29 16.29
N LEU A 115 -2.88 11.54 16.32
CA LEU A 115 -1.92 11.99 17.33
C LEU A 115 -2.65 12.10 18.68
N GLU A 116 -1.91 11.93 19.76
CA GLU A 116 -2.48 12.01 21.12
C GLU A 116 -2.96 13.43 21.48
N ASP A 117 -2.53 14.45 20.73
CA ASP A 117 -2.73 15.87 21.02
C ASP A 117 -3.38 16.70 19.86
N GLY A 118 -4.22 16.09 19.01
CA GLY A 118 -4.89 16.79 17.89
C GLY A 118 -6.21 16.18 17.44
#